data_AF-A0A850LL41-F1
#
_entry.id   AF-A0A850LL41-F1
#
_cell.length_a   1.000
_cell.length_b   1.000
_cell.length_c   1.000
_cell.angle_alpha   90.00
_cell.angle_beta   90.00
_cell.angle_gamma   90.00
#
_symmetry.space_group_name_H-M   'P 1'
#
loop_
_entity.id
_entity.type
_entity.pdbx_description
1 polymer ?
#
loop_
_entity_poly.entity_id
_entity_poly.type
_entity_poly.pdbx_seq_one_letter_code
_entity_poly.pdbx_strand_id
1 'polypeptide(L)'
;MSPWDVVLTPRGVRFWGRYLPCSIGKGGIRTDKREGDGATPVGIHRIVGMLYRADRIAPPAPWARPIGPGDLWSDDMGDAAYNHLVSAPYGHSHERLRRSDPLYDLVLVTDWNWPEAEPGRGSAIFVHQWRRPGYPTEGCVAFSRPHLHWLTRRVRPGTRLIIPPL
;
A
#
# COMPACT_ATOMS: atom_id res chain seq x y z
N MET A 1 -13.43 -3.89 16.71
CA MET A 1 -12.22 -3.16 16.28
C MET A 1 -11.42 -2.77 17.51
N SER A 2 -10.10 -2.93 17.47
CA SER A 2 -9.18 -2.62 18.57
C SER A 2 -8.40 -1.31 18.32
N PRO A 3 -7.72 -0.77 19.33
CA PRO A 3 -6.77 0.35 19.16
C PRO A 3 -5.59 0.03 18.21
N TRP A 4 -5.29 -1.26 18.04
CA TRP A 4 -4.20 -1.78 17.21
C TRP A 4 -4.59 -2.02 15.75
N ASP A 5 -5.85 -1.77 15.39
CA ASP A 5 -6.29 -1.77 14.00
C ASP A 5 -6.06 -0.38 13.40
N VAL A 6 -5.52 -0.36 12.18
CA VAL A 6 -5.42 0.82 11.33
C VAL A 6 -6.76 0.96 10.62
N VAL A 7 -7.61 1.91 11.01
CA VAL A 7 -9.00 1.98 10.51
C VAL A 7 -9.22 3.25 9.72
N LEU A 8 -9.63 3.14 8.45
CA LEU A 8 -10.04 4.29 7.65
C LEU A 8 -11.37 4.83 8.18
N THR A 9 -11.47 6.16 8.31
CA THR A 9 -12.67 6.88 8.75
C THR A 9 -12.85 8.14 7.89
N PRO A 10 -14.01 8.82 7.93
CA PRO A 10 -14.20 10.09 7.22
C PRO A 10 -13.23 11.20 7.64
N ARG A 11 -12.60 11.10 8.82
CA ARG A 11 -11.61 12.07 9.34
C ARG A 11 -10.16 11.72 8.99
N GLY A 12 -9.93 10.64 8.25
CA GLY A 12 -8.62 10.03 8.02
C GLY A 12 -8.50 8.67 8.71
N VAL A 13 -7.27 8.18 8.89
CA VAL A 13 -7.03 6.85 9.45
C VAL A 13 -6.79 6.94 10.96
N ARG A 14 -7.55 6.15 11.72
CA ARG A 14 -7.41 6.00 13.17
C ARG A 14 -6.42 4.88 13.50
N PHE A 15 -5.40 5.16 14.31
CA PHE A 15 -4.47 4.16 14.84
C PHE A 15 -3.86 4.63 16.16
N TRP A 16 -3.82 3.77 17.20
CA TRP A 16 -3.26 4.12 18.53
C TRP A 16 -3.81 5.44 19.11
N GLY A 17 -5.12 5.67 18.98
CA GLY A 17 -5.79 6.87 19.51
C GLY A 17 -5.52 8.17 18.72
N ARG A 18 -4.80 8.11 17.59
CA ARG A 18 -4.58 9.26 16.71
C ARG A 18 -5.39 9.13 15.43
N TYR A 19 -5.75 10.27 14.84
CA TYR A 19 -6.24 10.38 13.48
C TYR A 19 -5.13 10.94 12.59
N LEU A 20 -4.81 10.20 11.54
CA LEU A 20 -3.80 10.54 10.56
C LEU A 20 -4.51 10.91 9.26
N PRO A 21 -4.42 12.17 8.79
CA PRO A 21 -4.84 12.55 7.45
C PRO A 21 -4.23 11.63 6.40
N CYS A 22 -5.06 11.18 5.45
CA CYS A 22 -4.65 10.29 4.37
C CYS A 22 -5.39 10.65 3.07
N SER A 23 -4.83 10.22 1.95
CA SER A 23 -5.50 10.14 0.65
C SER A 23 -5.91 8.70 0.39
N ILE A 24 -6.97 8.54 -0.40
CA ILE A 24 -7.46 7.26 -0.91
C ILE A 24 -7.50 7.29 -2.44
N GLY A 25 -7.92 6.19 -3.04
CA GLY A 25 -8.12 6.07 -4.47
C GLY A 25 -9.03 7.15 -5.06
N LYS A 26 -8.71 7.63 -6.26
CA LYS A 26 -9.54 8.58 -7.02
C LYS A 26 -10.94 8.04 -7.33
N GLY A 27 -11.08 6.71 -7.38
CA GLY A 27 -12.35 6.00 -7.55
C GLY A 27 -13.16 5.86 -6.26
N GLY A 28 -12.72 6.48 -5.15
CA GLY A 28 -13.37 6.39 -3.85
C GLY A 28 -13.15 5.05 -3.16
N ILE A 29 -14.09 4.67 -2.31
CA ILE A 29 -14.10 3.40 -1.58
C ILE A 29 -15.12 2.48 -2.25
N ARG A 30 -14.74 1.23 -2.55
CA ARG A 30 -15.62 0.28 -3.26
C ARG A 30 -15.64 -1.10 -2.63
N THR A 31 -16.84 -1.69 -2.55
CA THR A 31 -17.03 -3.11 -2.24
C THR A 31 -16.80 -4.00 -3.46
N ASP A 32 -16.90 -3.44 -4.66
CA ASP A 32 -16.79 -4.11 -5.96
C ASP A 32 -15.50 -3.75 -6.70
N LYS A 33 -14.37 -3.64 -5.98
CA LYS A 33 -13.06 -3.27 -6.52
C LYS A 33 -12.68 -4.11 -7.76
N ARG A 34 -12.21 -3.42 -8.81
CA ARG A 34 -11.70 -4.01 -10.06
C ARG A 34 -10.38 -3.36 -10.49
N GLU A 35 -9.60 -4.04 -11.31
CA GLU A 35 -8.36 -3.47 -11.87
C GLU A 35 -8.65 -2.17 -12.64
N GLY A 36 -7.80 -1.16 -12.44
CA GLY A 36 -7.94 0.14 -13.11
C GLY A 36 -9.08 1.07 -12.65
N ASP A 37 -9.96 0.67 -11.72
CA ASP A 37 -11.05 1.54 -11.23
C ASP A 37 -10.58 2.72 -10.34
N GLY A 38 -9.31 2.72 -9.95
CA GLY A 38 -8.71 3.72 -9.08
C GLY A 38 -9.26 3.74 -7.65
N ALA A 39 -10.02 2.74 -7.20
CA ALA A 39 -10.71 2.72 -5.92
C ALA A 39 -9.92 2.01 -4.82
N THR A 40 -10.15 2.41 -3.57
CA THR A 40 -9.64 1.71 -2.38
C THR A 40 -10.62 0.61 -1.98
N PRO A 41 -10.21 -0.66 -1.90
CA PRO A 41 -11.11 -1.78 -1.64
C PRO A 41 -11.61 -1.80 -0.19
N VAL A 42 -12.93 -1.90 -0.01
CA VAL A 42 -13.57 -2.21 1.28
C VAL A 42 -13.11 -3.59 1.74
N GLY A 43 -12.81 -3.72 3.02
CA GLY A 43 -12.41 -4.99 3.61
C GLY A 43 -11.53 -4.86 4.83
N ILE A 44 -11.09 -6.01 5.32
CA ILE A 44 -10.07 -6.13 6.36
C ILE A 44 -8.84 -6.72 5.69
N HIS A 45 -7.85 -5.86 5.44
CA HIS A 45 -6.59 -6.25 4.81
C HIS A 45 -5.51 -6.33 5.89
N ARG A 46 -4.58 -7.28 5.80
CA ARG A 46 -3.42 -7.37 6.69
C ARG A 46 -2.21 -6.76 6.04
N ILE A 47 -1.38 -6.10 6.85
CA ILE A 47 -0.04 -5.71 6.45
C ILE A 47 0.84 -6.96 6.43
N VAL A 48 1.28 -7.36 5.25
CA VAL A 48 2.08 -8.59 5.03
C VAL A 48 3.54 -8.31 4.69
N GLY A 49 3.87 -7.07 4.30
CA GLY A 49 5.22 -6.68 3.96
C GLY A 49 5.49 -5.21 4.23
N MET A 50 6.77 -4.88 4.38
CA MET A 50 7.26 -3.51 4.49
C MET A 50 8.54 -3.40 3.67
N LEU A 51 8.51 -2.50 2.70
CA LEU A 51 9.61 -2.26 1.78
C LEU A 51 10.12 -0.84 1.98
N TYR A 52 11.43 -0.64 1.92
CA TYR A 52 12.02 0.68 2.12
C TYR A 52 13.23 0.95 1.22
N ARG A 53 13.46 2.22 0.91
CA ARG A 53 14.65 2.68 0.19
C ARG A 53 15.85 2.79 1.13
N ALA A 54 16.66 1.74 1.20
CA ALA A 54 17.85 1.70 2.05
C ALA A 54 18.90 2.76 1.71
N ASP A 55 18.88 3.28 0.47
CA ASP A 55 19.70 4.41 0.03
C ASP A 55 19.15 5.79 0.44
N ARG A 56 17.95 5.86 1.04
CA ARG A 56 17.31 7.13 1.44
C ARG A 56 16.93 7.18 2.92
N ILE A 57 16.58 6.04 3.52
CA ILE A 57 16.14 5.97 4.91
C ILE A 57 16.69 4.71 5.59
N ALA A 58 16.91 4.81 6.91
CA ALA A 58 17.16 3.66 7.76
C ALA A 58 15.92 2.74 7.83
N PRO A 59 16.09 1.42 8.06
CA PRO A 59 14.97 0.49 8.20
C PRO A 59 14.05 0.95 9.34
N PRO A 60 12.74 1.18 9.07
CA PRO A 60 11.82 1.67 10.10
C PRO A 60 11.38 0.58 11.09
N ALA A 61 11.58 -0.69 10.75
CA ALA A 61 11.36 -1.84 11.62
C ALA A 61 12.31 -3.00 11.24
N PRO A 62 12.62 -3.94 12.16
CA PRO A 62 13.53 -5.06 11.88
C PRO A 62 13.07 -6.01 10.77
N TRP A 63 11.77 -6.03 10.47
CA TRP A 63 11.16 -6.88 9.44
C TRP A 63 10.99 -6.15 8.09
N ALA A 64 11.42 -4.89 8.01
CA ALA A 64 11.42 -4.13 6.76
C ALA A 64 12.50 -4.67 5.81
N ARG A 65 12.18 -4.83 4.53
CA ARG A 65 13.11 -5.31 3.50
C ARG A 65 13.52 -4.18 2.56
N PRO A 66 14.79 -4.09 2.15
CA PRO A 66 15.24 -3.05 1.24
C PRO A 66 14.63 -3.25 -0.16
N ILE A 67 14.28 -2.15 -0.83
CA ILE A 67 13.90 -2.13 -2.24
C ILE A 67 15.16 -2.15 -3.09
N GLY A 68 15.35 -3.25 -3.83
CA GLY A 68 16.42 -3.45 -4.80
C GLY A 68 16.29 -2.54 -6.03
N PRO A 69 17.37 -2.37 -6.81
CA PRO A 69 17.37 -1.55 -8.02
C PRO A 69 16.45 -2.08 -9.13
N GLY A 70 16.23 -3.40 -9.16
CA GLY A 70 15.38 -4.07 -10.15
C GLY A 70 14.03 -4.52 -9.60
N ASP A 71 13.65 -4.14 -8.38
CA ASP A 71 12.40 -4.62 -7.78
C ASP A 71 11.18 -3.95 -8.43
N LEU A 72 10.25 -4.76 -8.88
CA LEU A 72 9.02 -4.38 -9.57
C LEU A 72 7.84 -5.10 -8.92
N TRP A 73 6.62 -4.60 -9.14
CA TRP A 73 5.39 -5.30 -8.75
C TRP A 73 4.51 -5.48 -9.97
N SER A 74 4.17 -6.72 -10.31
CA SER A 74 3.37 -7.01 -11.49
C SER A 74 1.93 -6.51 -11.31
N ASP A 75 1.41 -5.81 -12.31
CA ASP A 75 0.01 -5.41 -12.43
C ASP A 75 -0.66 -5.94 -13.71
N ASP A 76 0.03 -6.82 -14.44
CA ASP A 76 -0.45 -7.42 -15.68
C ASP A 76 -1.40 -8.60 -15.40
N MET A 77 -2.68 -8.43 -15.71
CA MET A 77 -3.70 -9.47 -15.53
C MET A 77 -3.46 -10.73 -16.37
N GLY A 78 -2.67 -10.63 -17.45
CA GLY A 78 -2.33 -11.76 -18.31
C GLY A 78 -1.12 -12.57 -17.83
N ASP A 79 -0.40 -12.09 -16.81
CA ASP A 79 0.81 -12.76 -16.33
C ASP A 79 0.55 -13.68 -15.14
N ALA A 80 1.32 -14.78 -15.07
CA ALA A 80 1.26 -15.72 -13.95
C ALA A 80 1.74 -15.10 -12.63
N ALA A 81 2.56 -14.05 -12.68
CA ALA A 81 3.00 -13.31 -11.51
C ALA A 81 2.13 -12.09 -11.19
N TYR A 82 0.91 -11.99 -11.74
CA TYR A 82 -0.02 -10.90 -11.44
C TYR A 82 -0.11 -10.61 -9.94
N ASN A 83 0.00 -9.33 -9.57
CA ASN A 83 0.01 -8.84 -8.19
C ASN A 83 1.12 -9.43 -7.29
N HIS A 84 2.27 -9.79 -7.85
CA HIS A 84 3.45 -10.26 -7.11
C HIS A 84 4.69 -9.38 -7.30
N LEU A 85 5.61 -9.47 -6.34
CA LEU A 85 6.96 -8.92 -6.46
C LEU A 85 7.72 -9.69 -7.53
N VAL A 86 8.27 -8.97 -8.50
CA VAL A 86 9.09 -9.50 -9.59
C VAL A 86 10.36 -8.66 -9.74
N SER A 87 11.28 -9.08 -10.62
CA SER A 87 12.55 -8.38 -10.82
C SER A 87 12.82 -8.10 -12.28
N ALA A 88 13.42 -6.94 -12.57
CA ALA A 88 13.88 -6.58 -13.90
C ALA A 88 15.03 -7.50 -14.37
N PRO A 89 15.14 -7.80 -15.68
CA PRO A 89 14.22 -7.39 -16.73
C PRO A 89 12.90 -8.16 -16.67
N TYR A 90 11.78 -7.43 -16.84
CA TYR A 90 10.43 -7.99 -16.80
C TYR A 90 9.60 -7.31 -17.89
N GLY A 91 9.07 -8.12 -18.82
CA GLY A 91 8.45 -7.62 -20.06
C GLY A 91 6.96 -7.28 -19.94
N HIS A 92 6.31 -7.72 -18.87
CA HIS A 92 4.90 -7.47 -18.59
C HIS A 92 4.69 -6.11 -17.92
N SER A 93 3.44 -5.64 -17.87
CA SER A 93 3.08 -4.42 -17.15
C SER A 93 3.45 -4.53 -15.65
N HIS A 94 3.96 -3.44 -15.08
CA HIS A 94 4.42 -3.42 -13.69
C HIS A 94 4.56 -2.02 -13.09
N GLU A 95 4.46 -1.97 -11.77
CA GLU A 95 4.88 -0.86 -10.92
C GLU A 95 6.38 -0.95 -10.61
N ARG A 96 7.09 0.17 -10.76
CA ARG A 96 8.51 0.27 -10.34
C ARG A 96 8.56 0.62 -8.86
N LEU A 97 9.08 -0.30 -8.04
CA LEU A 97 9.18 -0.04 -6.59
C LEU A 97 10.27 0.99 -6.27
N ARG A 98 11.36 1.00 -7.04
CA ARG A 98 12.42 2.00 -6.92
C ARG A 98 12.15 3.25 -7.77
N ARG A 99 11.30 4.14 -7.24
CA ARG A 99 10.90 5.40 -7.91
C ARG A 99 11.95 6.51 -7.76
N SER A 100 11.98 7.45 -8.71
CA SER A 100 12.78 8.68 -8.59
C SER A 100 12.16 9.63 -7.56
N ASP A 101 10.84 9.71 -7.52
CA ASP A 101 10.07 10.42 -6.49
C ASP A 101 10.08 9.66 -5.13
N PRO A 102 9.63 10.29 -4.01
CA PRO A 102 9.68 9.66 -2.70
C PRO A 102 8.43 8.84 -2.35
N LEU A 103 7.50 8.60 -3.29
CA LEU A 103 6.22 7.94 -2.97
C LEU A 103 6.43 6.56 -2.37
N TYR A 104 7.43 5.83 -2.88
CA TYR A 104 7.82 4.48 -2.44
C TYR A 104 9.18 4.50 -1.72
N ASP A 105 9.54 5.59 -1.04
CA ASP A 105 10.63 5.54 -0.05
C ASP A 105 10.33 4.53 1.05
N LEU A 106 9.04 4.34 1.35
CA LEU A 106 8.52 3.40 2.31
C LEU A 106 7.13 2.92 1.87
N VAL A 107 6.95 1.61 1.78
CA VAL A 107 5.72 0.95 1.30
C VAL A 107 5.33 -0.13 2.30
N LEU A 108 4.06 -0.17 2.71
CA LEU A 108 3.48 -1.36 3.32
C LEU A 108 2.67 -2.13 2.27
N VAL A 109 2.92 -3.42 2.18
CA VAL A 109 2.20 -4.34 1.31
C VAL A 109 1.00 -4.88 2.08
N THR A 110 -0.17 -4.87 1.45
CA THR A 110 -1.40 -5.47 1.99
C THR A 110 -1.65 -6.85 1.39
N ASP A 111 -2.47 -7.67 2.04
CA ASP A 111 -2.95 -8.96 1.49
C ASP A 111 -4.14 -8.82 0.54
N TRP A 112 -4.43 -7.60 0.04
CA TRP A 112 -5.46 -7.46 -0.98
C TRP A 112 -5.04 -8.18 -2.25
N ASN A 113 -5.85 -9.17 -2.63
CA ASN A 113 -5.65 -10.00 -3.83
C ASN A 113 -4.27 -10.70 -3.86
N TRP A 114 -3.75 -11.08 -2.69
CA TRP A 114 -2.44 -11.70 -2.50
C TRP A 114 -2.48 -12.66 -1.30
N PRO A 115 -1.77 -13.81 -1.30
CA PRO A 115 -0.84 -14.30 -2.33
C PRO A 115 -1.53 -15.01 -3.49
N GLU A 116 -2.74 -15.53 -3.32
CA GLU A 116 -3.50 -16.14 -4.41
C GLU A 116 -4.21 -15.04 -5.20
N ALA A 117 -3.51 -14.49 -6.21
CA ALA A 117 -4.00 -13.36 -6.98
C ALA A 117 -4.99 -13.79 -8.06
N GLU A 118 -6.19 -13.20 -8.04
CA GLU A 118 -7.20 -13.37 -9.07
C GLU A 118 -7.14 -12.18 -10.05
N PRO A 119 -6.83 -12.40 -11.34
CA PRO A 119 -6.76 -11.35 -12.35
C PRO A 119 -8.00 -10.45 -12.37
N GLY A 120 -7.79 -9.14 -12.45
CA GLY A 120 -8.87 -8.16 -12.56
C GLY A 120 -9.47 -7.70 -11.24
N ARG A 121 -9.07 -8.25 -10.10
CA ARG A 121 -9.52 -7.78 -8.76
C ARG A 121 -8.73 -6.60 -8.20
N GLY A 122 -7.80 -6.06 -8.98
CA GLY A 122 -6.93 -4.96 -8.59
C GLY A 122 -5.63 -5.47 -7.97
N SER A 123 -4.56 -4.75 -8.24
CA SER A 123 -3.19 -5.05 -7.82
C SER A 123 -2.56 -3.87 -7.09
N ALA A 124 -1.38 -4.08 -6.50
CA ALA A 124 -0.54 -3.04 -5.90
C ALA A 124 -1.27 -2.12 -4.88
N ILE A 125 -2.23 -2.67 -4.13
CA ILE A 125 -2.92 -1.91 -3.07
C ILE A 125 -2.01 -1.82 -1.86
N PHE A 126 -1.29 -0.71 -1.78
CA PHE A 126 -0.30 -0.44 -0.75
C PHE A 126 -0.71 0.67 0.22
N VAL A 127 0.09 0.81 1.27
CA VAL A 127 0.16 2.04 2.08
C VAL A 127 1.49 2.72 1.84
N HIS A 128 1.48 3.98 1.41
CA HIS A 128 2.70 4.69 1.02
C HIS A 128 2.63 6.21 1.27
N GLN A 129 3.66 6.95 0.84
CA GLN A 129 3.69 8.40 0.98
C GLN A 129 2.86 9.06 -0.14
N TRP A 130 2.03 10.07 0.17
CA TRP A 130 1.31 10.85 -0.85
C TRP A 130 2.22 11.85 -1.57
N ARG A 131 1.77 12.37 -2.72
CA ARG A 131 2.46 13.48 -3.41
C ARG A 131 2.34 14.80 -2.65
N ARG A 132 1.12 15.10 -2.23
CA ARG A 132 0.74 16.26 -1.40
C ARG A 132 -0.59 15.96 -0.71
N PRO A 133 -0.95 16.68 0.37
CA PRO A 133 -2.20 16.47 1.08
C PRO A 133 -3.41 16.49 0.13
N GLY A 134 -4.29 15.50 0.25
CA GLY A 134 -5.54 15.40 -0.53
C GLY A 134 -5.38 14.98 -1.99
N TYR A 135 -4.16 14.78 -2.50
CA TYR A 135 -3.98 14.26 -3.86
C TYR A 135 -4.33 12.77 -3.89
N PRO A 136 -5.29 12.32 -4.72
CA PRO A 136 -5.77 10.95 -4.70
C PRO A 136 -4.73 9.97 -5.23
N THR A 137 -4.90 8.69 -4.88
CA THR A 137 -4.10 7.56 -5.37
C THR A 137 -4.86 6.82 -6.48
N GLU A 138 -4.26 5.73 -6.99
CA GLU A 138 -4.93 4.77 -7.89
C GLU A 138 -5.56 3.59 -7.12
N GLY A 139 -5.72 3.71 -5.79
CA GLY A 139 -6.38 2.70 -4.94
C GLY A 139 -5.70 2.48 -3.59
N CYS A 140 -4.43 2.87 -3.47
CA CYS A 140 -3.66 2.85 -2.22
C CYS A 140 -4.22 3.80 -1.14
N VAL A 141 -3.79 3.59 0.11
CA VAL A 141 -3.95 4.58 1.18
C VAL A 141 -2.62 5.33 1.34
N ALA A 142 -2.62 6.65 1.22
CA ALA A 142 -1.38 7.42 1.24
C ALA A 142 -1.35 8.49 2.33
N PHE A 143 -0.18 8.74 2.91
CA PHE A 143 0.02 9.63 4.06
C PHE A 143 1.11 10.66 3.82
N SER A 144 1.18 11.68 4.68
CA SER A 144 2.39 12.51 4.78
C SER A 144 3.58 11.66 5.22
N ARG A 145 4.80 12.06 4.84
CA ARG A 145 6.04 11.39 5.26
C ARG A 145 6.11 11.21 6.78
N PRO A 146 5.89 12.25 7.62
CA PRO A 146 5.94 12.08 9.07
C PRO A 146 4.91 11.09 9.61
N HIS A 147 3.67 11.11 9.08
CA HIS A 147 2.62 10.18 9.52
C HIS A 147 2.92 8.74 9.12
N LEU A 148 3.41 8.53 7.89
CA LEU A 148 3.80 7.20 7.41
C LEU A 148 4.94 6.63 8.27
N HIS A 149 5.99 7.42 8.54
CA HIS A 149 7.09 6.99 9.41
C HIS A 149 6.62 6.70 10.85
N TRP A 150 5.68 7.50 11.37
CA TRP A 150 5.13 7.26 12.71
C TRP A 150 4.32 5.95 12.78
N LEU A 151 3.51 5.69 11.74
CA LEU A 151 2.68 4.50 11.61
C LEU A 151 3.53 3.24 11.44
N THR A 152 4.48 3.25 10.50
CA THR A 152 5.34 2.10 10.15
C THR A 152 6.21 1.62 11.31
N ARG A 153 6.63 2.50 12.21
CA ARG A 153 7.36 2.13 13.45
C ARG A 153 6.49 1.40 14.49
N ARG A 154 5.17 1.32 14.29
CA ARG A 154 4.20 0.79 15.28
C ARG A 154 3.35 -0.36 14.75
N VAL A 155 3.18 -0.47 13.44
CA VAL A 155 2.55 -1.65 12.83
C VAL A 155 3.48 -2.86 12.93
N ARG A 156 2.88 -4.04 12.95
CA ARG A 156 3.57 -5.34 12.90
C ARG A 156 3.03 -6.14 11.72
N PRO A 157 3.75 -7.18 11.25
CA PRO A 157 3.15 -8.14 10.32
C PRO A 157 1.81 -8.65 10.88
N GLY A 158 0.79 -8.69 10.04
CA GLY A 158 -0.57 -9.06 10.42
C GLY A 158 -1.43 -7.94 11.01
N THR A 159 -0.89 -6.73 11.25
CA THR A 159 -1.71 -5.57 11.61
C THR A 159 -2.82 -5.36 10.57
N ARG A 160 -4.05 -5.17 11.03
CA ARG A 160 -5.21 -5.00 10.15
C ARG A 160 -5.37 -3.56 9.71
N LEU A 161 -5.41 -3.34 8.41
CA LEU A 161 -5.95 -2.18 7.72
C LEU A 161 -7.43 -2.44 7.42
N ILE A 162 -8.32 -1.73 8.11
CA ILE A 162 -9.76 -1.86 7.96
C ILE A 162 -10.27 -0.69 7.12
N ILE A 163 -10.83 -1.00 5.96
CA ILE A 163 -11.50 -0.06 5.06
C ILE A 163 -13.00 -0.37 5.14
N PRO A 164 -13.80 0.39 5.91
CA PRO A 164 -15.25 0.19 5.95
C PRO A 164 -15.92 0.76 4.68
N PRO A 165 -17.15 0.33 4.35
CA PRO A 165 -17.96 1.00 3.33
C PRO A 165 -18.43 2.35 3.90
N LEU A 166 -17.71 3.43 3.57
CA LEU A 166 -17.98 4.79 4.01
C LEU A 166 -18.84 5.57 3.00
#